data_AF-A0A534RML8-F1
#
_entry.id   AF-A0A534RML8-F1
#
_cell.length_a   1.000
_cell.length_b   1.000
_cell.length_c   1.000
_cell.angle_alpha   90.00
_cell.angle_beta   90.00
_cell.angle_gamma   90.00
#
_symmetry.space_group_name_H-M   'P 1'
#
loop_
_entity.id
_entity.type
_entity.pdbx_description
1 polymer ?
#
loop_
_entity_poly.entity_id
_entity_poly.type
_entity_poly.pdbx_seq_one_letter_code
_entity_poly.pdbx_strand_id
1 'polypeptide(L)'
;MRCNPGLALPHLYRAAALEALGRRDEAIDEARRTTDIDPQAVDAWMQQGRLLEQGERWADAAAAYDGALAADPTLTDAAMDAGVLYHYRLGDSARAAARYRAALAAVPTHYGAHYQLAIALFATGAETDAVAAWRAFVPLAEAIGDQASLARAPARLRELAAPRSSSWRRSGSSSSTPRIGPSPTLRCSASSSCRSGRTRSPPIWRRFPTWRWSSSTSGSSPSRRPARRTSFSSPGSTRTTRPSSRRAPHSRPSSPRRAA
;
A
#
# COMPACT_ATOMS: atom_id res chain seq x y z
N MET A 1 -22.13 7.79 -33.28
CA MET A 1 -20.83 8.50 -33.25
C MET A 1 -19.73 7.46 -33.34
N ARG A 2 -18.90 7.50 -34.40
CA ARG A 2 -17.69 6.67 -34.48
C ARG A 2 -16.59 7.46 -33.76
N CYS A 3 -16.20 7.05 -32.56
CA CYS A 3 -15.03 7.60 -31.89
C CYS A 3 -13.79 7.20 -32.72
N ASN A 4 -12.83 8.12 -32.85
CA ASN A 4 -11.55 7.83 -33.48
C ASN A 4 -10.89 6.63 -32.74
N PRO A 5 -10.65 5.48 -33.41
CA PRO A 5 -10.11 4.29 -32.77
C PRO A 5 -8.65 4.45 -32.33
N GLY A 6 -7.97 5.53 -32.74
CA GLY A 6 -6.61 5.86 -32.30
C GLY A 6 -6.52 6.67 -31.00
N LEU A 7 -7.63 6.94 -30.31
CA LEU A 7 -7.60 7.63 -29.01
C LEU A 7 -7.65 6.62 -27.87
N ALA A 8 -6.67 6.67 -26.97
CA ALA A 8 -6.57 5.77 -25.82
C ALA A 8 -7.64 6.06 -24.75
N LEU A 9 -7.95 7.34 -24.48
CA LEU A 9 -8.85 7.76 -23.40
C LEU A 9 -10.27 7.14 -23.44
N PRO A 10 -10.97 7.05 -24.58
CA PRO A 10 -12.28 6.37 -24.65
C PRO A 10 -12.22 4.90 -24.21
N HIS A 11 -11.14 4.19 -24.53
CA HIS A 11 -10.96 2.80 -24.13
C HIS A 11 -10.74 2.68 -22.62
N LEU A 12 -9.97 3.60 -22.02
CA LEU A 12 -9.77 3.68 -20.57
C LEU A 12 -11.09 3.89 -19.81
N TYR A 13 -11.90 4.87 -20.24
CA TYR A 13 -13.19 5.13 -19.60
C TYR A 13 -14.17 3.97 -19.77
N ARG A 14 -14.12 3.28 -20.92
CA ARG A 14 -14.93 2.08 -21.16
C ARG A 14 -14.50 0.93 -20.26
N ALA A 15 -13.19 0.73 -20.06
CA ALA A 15 -12.67 -0.26 -19.12
C ALA A 15 -13.20 -0.02 -17.70
N ALA A 16 -13.16 1.23 -17.22
CA ALA A 16 -13.72 1.60 -15.92
C ALA A 16 -15.23 1.37 -15.80
N ALA A 17 -16.00 1.68 -16.86
CA ALA A 17 -17.44 1.40 -16.87
C ALA A 17 -17.73 -0.11 -16.83
N LEU A 18 -16.96 -0.92 -17.56
CA LEU A 18 -17.11 -2.38 -17.58
C LEU A 18 -16.72 -3.02 -16.25
N GLU A 19 -15.67 -2.51 -15.60
CA GLU A 19 -15.28 -2.90 -14.23
C GLU A 19 -16.42 -2.65 -13.25
N ALA A 20 -17.05 -1.47 -13.29
CA ALA A 20 -18.19 -1.14 -12.43
C ALA A 20 -19.42 -2.05 -12.69
N LEU A 21 -19.56 -2.60 -13.90
CA LEU A 21 -20.60 -3.56 -14.27
C LEU A 21 -20.23 -5.01 -13.94
N GLY A 22 -19.04 -5.27 -13.39
CA GLY A 22 -18.55 -6.61 -13.10
C GLY A 22 -18.11 -7.42 -14.33
N ARG A 23 -18.05 -6.79 -15.52
CA ARG A 23 -17.65 -7.40 -16.78
C ARG A 23 -16.12 -7.37 -16.92
N ARG A 24 -15.46 -8.14 -16.06
CA ARG A 24 -14.02 -8.10 -15.83
C ARG A 24 -13.18 -8.33 -17.08
N ASP A 25 -13.43 -9.41 -17.83
CA ASP A 25 -12.59 -9.79 -18.97
C ASP A 25 -12.64 -8.74 -20.07
N GLU A 26 -13.81 -8.18 -20.33
CA GLU A 26 -13.97 -7.08 -21.29
C GLU A 26 -13.29 -5.79 -20.79
N ALA A 27 -13.31 -5.53 -19.48
CA ALA A 27 -12.59 -4.40 -18.90
C ALA A 27 -11.07 -4.55 -19.09
N ILE A 28 -10.53 -5.76 -18.92
CA ILE A 28 -9.11 -6.06 -19.17
C ILE A 28 -8.77 -5.83 -20.64
N ASP A 29 -9.62 -6.29 -21.57
CA ASP A 29 -9.37 -6.10 -23.01
C ASP A 29 -9.38 -4.62 -23.42
N GLU A 30 -10.30 -3.80 -22.88
CA GLU A 30 -10.32 -2.36 -23.16
C GLU A 30 -9.12 -1.63 -22.50
N ALA A 31 -8.69 -2.04 -21.31
CA ALA A 31 -7.48 -1.52 -20.68
C ALA A 31 -6.24 -1.86 -21.50
N ARG A 32 -6.13 -3.10 -22.01
CA ARG A 32 -5.03 -3.52 -22.90
C ARG A 32 -5.01 -2.73 -24.21
N ARG A 33 -6.16 -2.49 -24.83
CA ARG A 33 -6.21 -1.63 -26.03
C ARG A 33 -5.72 -0.21 -25.75
N THR A 34 -5.98 0.29 -24.55
CA THR A 34 -5.48 1.62 -24.14
C THR A 34 -3.96 1.62 -24.11
N THR A 35 -3.33 0.60 -23.53
CA THR A 35 -1.87 0.49 -23.42
C THR A 35 -1.20 0.14 -24.75
N ASP A 36 -1.91 -0.55 -25.67
CA ASP A 36 -1.46 -0.79 -27.04
C ASP A 36 -1.43 0.51 -27.87
N ILE A 37 -2.40 1.41 -27.66
CA ILE A 37 -2.48 2.72 -28.34
C ILE A 37 -1.51 3.72 -27.71
N ASP A 38 -1.49 3.77 -26.37
CA ASP A 38 -0.65 4.67 -25.59
C ASP A 38 0.09 3.88 -24.48
N PRO A 39 1.33 3.43 -24.75
CA PRO A 39 2.14 2.73 -23.77
C PRO A 39 2.52 3.58 -22.55
N GLN A 40 2.36 4.91 -22.62
CA GLN A 40 2.63 5.83 -21.51
C GLN A 40 1.40 6.07 -20.62
N ALA A 41 0.25 5.47 -20.93
CA ALA A 41 -0.96 5.55 -20.13
C ALA A 41 -0.83 4.75 -18.82
N VAL A 42 -0.18 5.33 -17.82
CA VAL A 42 0.03 4.75 -16.48
C VAL A 42 -1.28 4.26 -15.85
N ASP A 43 -2.35 5.05 -15.92
CA ASP A 43 -3.66 4.71 -15.35
C ASP A 43 -4.23 3.42 -15.96
N ALA A 44 -3.99 3.19 -17.26
CA ALA A 44 -4.45 2.00 -17.97
C ALA A 44 -3.68 0.77 -17.52
N TRP A 45 -2.36 0.87 -17.38
CA TRP A 45 -1.52 -0.20 -16.83
C TRP A 45 -1.92 -0.56 -15.40
N MET A 46 -2.14 0.44 -14.54
CA MET A 46 -2.60 0.24 -13.17
C MET A 46 -3.98 -0.41 -13.11
N GLN A 47 -4.90 0.04 -13.95
CA GLN A 47 -6.24 -0.56 -14.02
C GLN A 47 -6.18 -2.00 -14.52
N GLN A 48 -5.40 -2.27 -15.56
CA GLN A 48 -5.17 -3.61 -16.09
C GLN A 48 -4.58 -4.53 -15.00
N GLY A 49 -3.55 -4.08 -14.26
CA GLY A 49 -2.95 -4.83 -13.17
C GLY A 49 -3.97 -5.22 -12.10
N ARG A 50 -4.74 -4.25 -11.59
CA ARG A 50 -5.81 -4.52 -10.59
C ARG A 50 -6.88 -5.47 -11.12
N LEU A 51 -7.28 -5.29 -12.37
CA LEU A 51 -8.25 -6.17 -13.03
C LEU A 51 -7.69 -7.57 -13.31
N LEU A 52 -6.38 -7.75 -13.44
CA LEU A 52 -5.81 -9.09 -13.55
C LEU A 52 -5.66 -9.74 -12.17
N GLU A 53 -5.35 -8.96 -11.15
CA GLU A 53 -5.23 -9.42 -9.76
C GLU A 53 -6.52 -10.03 -9.20
N GLN A 54 -7.65 -9.31 -9.25
CA GLN A 54 -8.89 -9.88 -8.70
C GLN A 54 -9.45 -11.04 -9.57
N GLY A 55 -8.82 -11.32 -10.73
CA GLY A 55 -9.07 -12.50 -11.57
C GLY A 55 -8.02 -13.60 -11.36
N GLU A 56 -7.15 -13.43 -10.37
CA GLU A 56 -6.06 -14.34 -9.99
C GLU A 56 -5.04 -14.62 -11.11
N ARG A 57 -4.97 -13.75 -12.13
CA ARG A 57 -3.98 -13.81 -13.21
C ARG A 57 -2.70 -13.10 -12.78
N TRP A 58 -2.02 -13.66 -11.77
CA TRP A 58 -0.93 -13.00 -11.04
C TRP A 58 0.27 -12.60 -11.91
N ALA A 59 0.66 -13.45 -12.87
CA ALA A 59 1.80 -13.18 -13.74
C ALA A 59 1.52 -11.99 -14.68
N ASP A 60 0.33 -11.99 -15.29
CA ASP A 60 -0.11 -10.91 -16.18
C ASP A 60 -0.30 -9.60 -15.40
N ALA A 61 -0.80 -9.68 -14.17
CA ALA A 61 -0.95 -8.52 -13.29
C ALA A 61 0.41 -7.89 -12.95
N ALA A 62 1.40 -8.71 -12.56
CA ALA A 62 2.75 -8.23 -12.30
C ALA A 62 3.37 -7.58 -13.56
N ALA A 63 3.17 -8.19 -14.74
CA ALA A 63 3.62 -7.60 -16.00
C ALA A 63 2.94 -6.26 -16.32
N ALA A 64 1.65 -6.10 -16.00
CA ALA A 64 0.94 -4.84 -16.19
C ALA A 64 1.48 -3.73 -15.27
N TYR A 65 1.76 -4.01 -13.99
CA TYR A 65 2.42 -3.05 -13.12
C TYR A 65 3.85 -2.73 -13.53
N ASP A 66 4.57 -3.72 -14.08
CA ASP A 66 5.88 -3.48 -14.66
C ASP A 66 5.81 -2.54 -15.87
N GLY A 67 4.74 -2.64 -16.67
CA GLY A 67 4.41 -1.68 -17.72
C GLY A 67 4.13 -0.28 -17.16
N ALA A 68 3.38 -0.18 -16.06
CA ALA A 68 3.15 1.11 -15.37
C ALA A 68 4.48 1.74 -14.92
N LEU A 69 5.40 0.95 -14.37
CA LEU A 69 6.73 1.40 -13.95
C LEU A 69 7.66 1.76 -15.12
N ALA A 70 7.47 1.14 -16.29
CA ALA A 70 8.21 1.51 -17.49
C ALA A 70 7.75 2.88 -18.03
N ALA A 71 6.46 3.19 -17.89
CA ALA A 71 5.90 4.50 -18.23
C ALA A 71 6.24 5.57 -17.19
N ASP A 72 6.16 5.24 -15.90
CA ASP A 72 6.58 6.10 -14.79
C ASP A 72 7.37 5.32 -13.73
N PRO A 73 8.72 5.41 -13.75
CA PRO A 73 9.58 4.74 -12.78
C PRO A 73 9.41 5.21 -11.33
N THR A 74 8.75 6.34 -11.10
CA THR A 74 8.56 6.92 -9.75
C THR A 74 7.30 6.43 -9.06
N LEU A 75 6.49 5.63 -9.77
CA LEU A 75 5.21 5.13 -9.28
C LEU A 75 5.40 4.06 -8.19
N THR A 76 5.45 4.54 -6.96
CA THR A 76 5.72 3.71 -5.77
C THR A 76 4.65 2.63 -5.58
N ASP A 77 3.38 2.94 -5.84
CA ASP A 77 2.28 1.98 -5.73
C ASP A 77 2.44 0.78 -6.68
N ALA A 78 2.78 1.04 -7.96
CA ALA A 78 3.02 -0.02 -8.93
C ALA A 78 4.21 -0.91 -8.55
N ALA A 79 5.29 -0.30 -8.02
CA ALA A 79 6.44 -1.04 -7.52
C ALA A 79 6.10 -1.91 -6.32
N MET A 80 5.27 -1.41 -5.40
CA MET A 80 4.79 -2.19 -4.26
C MET A 80 3.90 -3.35 -4.70
N ASP A 81 2.90 -3.09 -5.55
CA ASP A 81 1.94 -4.10 -6.01
C ASP A 81 2.65 -5.20 -6.81
N ALA A 82 3.52 -4.83 -7.76
CA ALA A 82 4.36 -5.78 -8.49
C ALA A 82 5.24 -6.61 -7.54
N GLY A 83 5.91 -5.97 -6.58
CA GLY A 83 6.77 -6.65 -5.62
C GLY A 83 6.03 -7.67 -4.76
N VAL A 84 4.82 -7.33 -4.31
CA VAL A 84 3.95 -8.22 -3.52
C VAL A 84 3.54 -9.43 -4.35
N LEU A 85 3.13 -9.23 -5.61
CA LEU A 85 2.77 -10.33 -6.49
C LEU A 85 3.95 -11.26 -6.78
N TYR A 86 5.12 -10.70 -7.11
CA TYR A 86 6.33 -11.47 -7.35
C TYR A 86 6.71 -12.33 -6.14
N HIS A 87 6.67 -11.77 -4.94
CA HIS A 87 7.08 -12.49 -3.74
C HIS A 87 6.06 -13.56 -3.30
N TYR A 88 4.79 -13.20 -3.20
CA TYR A 88 3.78 -14.04 -2.53
C TYR A 88 2.97 -14.93 -3.47
N ARG A 89 2.86 -14.57 -4.76
CA ARG A 89 2.07 -15.32 -5.74
C ARG A 89 2.96 -16.11 -6.70
N LEU A 90 4.04 -15.48 -7.17
CA LEU A 90 4.94 -16.08 -8.18
C LEU A 90 6.17 -16.75 -7.55
N GLY A 91 6.48 -16.48 -6.28
CA GLY A 91 7.62 -17.04 -5.57
C GLY A 91 8.98 -16.46 -6.00
N ASP A 92 9.00 -15.45 -6.87
CA ASP A 92 10.21 -14.78 -7.33
C ASP A 92 10.59 -13.64 -6.38
N SER A 93 11.22 -14.01 -5.27
CA SER A 93 11.65 -13.06 -4.24
C SER A 93 12.77 -12.13 -4.72
N ALA A 94 13.53 -12.55 -5.75
CA ALA A 94 14.60 -11.73 -6.32
C ALA A 94 14.02 -10.56 -7.13
N ARG A 95 13.05 -10.82 -8.01
CA ARG A 95 12.31 -9.76 -8.71
C ARG A 95 11.57 -8.87 -7.73
N ALA A 96 10.95 -9.44 -6.71
CA ALA A 96 10.28 -8.65 -5.67
C ALA A 96 11.23 -7.66 -4.99
N ALA A 97 12.43 -8.10 -4.60
CA ALA A 97 13.44 -7.22 -4.02
C ALA A 97 13.85 -6.08 -4.97
N ALA A 98 13.95 -6.35 -6.28
CA ALA A 98 14.20 -5.30 -7.27
C ALA A 98 13.06 -4.26 -7.31
N ARG A 99 11.79 -4.69 -7.26
CA ARG A 99 10.65 -3.77 -7.23
C ARG A 99 10.57 -2.95 -5.95
N TYR A 100 10.81 -3.55 -4.79
CA TYR A 100 10.87 -2.78 -3.54
C TYR A 100 12.03 -1.78 -3.51
N ARG A 101 13.18 -2.10 -4.12
CA ARG A 101 14.26 -1.13 -4.30
C ARG A 101 13.85 0.03 -5.21
N ALA A 102 13.08 -0.22 -6.28
CA ALA A 102 12.54 0.84 -7.11
C ALA A 102 11.56 1.74 -6.33
N ALA A 103 10.68 1.15 -5.51
CA ALA A 103 9.80 1.92 -4.61
C ALA A 103 10.62 2.80 -3.63
N LEU A 104 11.72 2.28 -3.08
CA LEU A 104 12.60 3.04 -2.19
C LEU A 104 13.45 4.10 -2.92
N ALA A 105 13.75 3.91 -4.20
CA ALA A 105 14.41 4.93 -5.00
C ALA A 105 13.49 6.15 -5.22
N ALA A 106 12.19 5.91 -5.40
CA ALA A 106 11.19 6.97 -5.50
C ALA A 106 10.87 7.60 -4.12
N VAL A 107 10.63 6.77 -3.11
CA VAL A 107 10.31 7.20 -1.74
C VAL A 107 11.21 6.48 -0.73
N PRO A 108 12.36 7.08 -0.36
CA PRO A 108 13.35 6.45 0.53
C PRO A 108 12.84 6.09 1.92
N THR A 109 11.77 6.74 2.39
CA THR A 109 11.17 6.53 3.71
C THR A 109 9.93 5.62 3.66
N HIS A 110 9.66 4.95 2.53
CA HIS A 110 8.46 4.13 2.37
C HIS A 110 8.48 2.92 3.31
N TYR A 111 7.65 2.99 4.36
CA TYR A 111 7.61 2.02 5.46
C TYR A 111 7.43 0.57 4.97
N GLY A 112 6.41 0.35 4.15
CA GLY A 112 6.08 -0.99 3.63
C GLY A 112 7.17 -1.55 2.72
N ALA A 113 7.88 -0.70 1.97
CA ALA A 113 8.92 -1.15 1.05
C ALA A 113 10.15 -1.65 1.81
N HIS A 114 10.57 -0.95 2.86
CA HIS A 114 11.65 -1.38 3.74
C HIS A 114 11.37 -2.73 4.40
N TYR A 115 10.18 -2.89 4.98
CA TYR A 115 9.77 -4.14 5.59
C TYR A 115 9.78 -5.29 4.58
N GLN A 116 9.10 -5.12 3.45
CA GLN A 116 8.95 -6.19 2.46
C GLN A 116 10.27 -6.50 1.74
N LEU A 117 11.15 -5.51 1.53
CA LEU A 117 12.49 -5.73 0.99
C LEU A 117 13.32 -6.63 1.91
N ALA A 118 13.31 -6.37 3.22
CA ALA A 118 14.06 -7.18 4.18
C ALA A 118 13.58 -8.64 4.20
N ILE A 119 12.25 -8.86 4.14
CA ILE A 119 11.66 -10.20 4.05
C ILE A 119 12.00 -10.89 2.74
N ALA A 120 11.88 -10.20 1.61
CA ALA A 120 12.19 -10.75 0.29
C ALA A 120 13.67 -11.15 0.19
N LEU A 121 14.59 -10.30 0.65
CA LEU A 121 16.03 -10.59 0.66
C LEU A 121 16.37 -11.78 1.56
N PHE A 122 15.74 -11.87 2.73
CA PHE A 122 15.91 -13.01 3.62
C PHE A 122 15.46 -14.31 2.96
N ALA A 123 14.35 -14.30 2.21
CA ALA A 123 13.86 -15.45 1.47
C ALA A 123 14.80 -15.87 0.32
N THR A 124 15.51 -14.94 -0.30
CA THR A 124 16.53 -15.26 -1.34
C THR A 124 17.84 -15.81 -0.78
N GLY A 125 18.05 -15.78 0.54
CA GLY A 125 19.32 -16.19 1.18
C GLY A 125 20.40 -15.10 1.17
N ALA A 126 20.11 -13.90 0.65
CA ALA A 126 20.98 -12.72 0.71
C ALA A 126 20.93 -12.09 2.12
N GLU A 127 21.43 -12.83 3.11
CA GLU A 127 21.28 -12.50 4.53
C GLU A 127 21.93 -11.17 4.92
N THR A 128 23.09 -10.84 4.35
CA THR A 128 23.79 -9.57 4.59
C THR A 128 22.94 -8.37 4.18
N ASP A 129 22.34 -8.44 2.99
CA ASP A 129 21.51 -7.37 2.43
C ASP A 129 20.18 -7.29 3.18
N ALA A 130 19.62 -8.43 3.57
CA ALA A 130 18.41 -8.49 4.37
C ALA A 130 18.62 -7.79 5.73
N VAL A 131 19.74 -8.06 6.40
CA VAL A 131 20.10 -7.41 7.67
C VAL A 131 20.27 -5.90 7.50
N ALA A 132 20.90 -5.46 6.40
CA ALA A 132 21.04 -4.04 6.10
C ALA A 132 19.68 -3.36 5.89
N ALA A 133 18.79 -3.96 5.09
CA ALA A 133 17.42 -3.48 4.88
C ALA A 133 16.61 -3.46 6.19
N TRP A 134 16.75 -4.49 7.01
CA TRP A 134 16.09 -4.54 8.33
C TRP A 134 16.60 -3.45 9.28
N ARG A 135 17.91 -3.17 9.30
CA ARG A 135 18.47 -2.08 10.10
C ARG A 135 17.96 -0.71 9.66
N ALA A 136 17.70 -0.51 8.36
CA ALA A 136 17.06 0.71 7.87
C ALA A 136 15.57 0.80 8.27
N PHE A 137 14.88 -0.34 8.36
CA PHE A 137 13.47 -0.41 8.76
C PHE A 137 13.25 -0.12 10.25
N VAL A 138 14.10 -0.65 11.14
CA VAL A 138 13.88 -0.60 12.61
C VAL A 138 13.61 0.82 13.13
N PRO A 139 14.39 1.86 12.79
CA PRO A 139 14.12 3.22 13.25
C PRO A 139 12.76 3.76 12.82
N LEU A 140 12.28 3.39 11.63
CA LEU A 140 10.97 3.80 11.12
C LEU A 140 9.83 3.15 11.92
N ALA A 141 9.98 1.87 12.26
CA ALA A 141 9.01 1.15 13.08
C ALA A 141 8.98 1.63 14.53
N GLU A 142 10.14 1.92 15.11
CA GLU A 142 10.25 2.48 16.46
C GLU A 142 9.63 3.88 16.56
N ALA A 143 9.84 4.73 15.55
CA ALA A 143 9.26 6.07 15.51
C ALA A 143 7.71 6.07 15.53
N ILE A 144 7.09 5.04 14.95
CA ILE A 144 5.62 4.88 14.91
C ILE A 144 5.12 4.00 16.08
N GLY A 145 6.02 3.32 16.79
CA GLY A 145 5.67 2.38 17.86
C GLY A 145 5.11 1.04 17.37
N ASP A 146 5.40 0.64 16.13
CA ASP A 146 4.90 -0.62 15.54
C ASP A 146 5.73 -1.83 15.99
N GLN A 147 5.46 -2.27 17.22
CA GLN A 147 6.05 -3.48 17.78
C GLN A 147 5.58 -4.75 17.08
N ALA A 148 4.43 -4.74 16.41
CA ALA A 148 3.89 -5.92 15.75
C ALA A 148 4.69 -6.29 14.50
N SER A 149 5.05 -5.32 13.67
CA SER A 149 5.90 -5.55 12.50
C SER A 149 7.32 -5.91 12.91
N LEU A 150 7.85 -5.24 13.94
CA LEU A 150 9.10 -5.64 14.56
C LEU A 150 9.04 -7.10 14.99
N ALA A 151 7.97 -7.56 15.64
CA ALA A 151 7.74 -8.91 16.14
C ALA A 151 7.33 -9.98 15.08
N ARG A 152 7.02 -9.59 13.84
CA ARG A 152 6.78 -10.53 12.72
C ARG A 152 8.01 -10.94 11.91
N ALA A 153 9.05 -10.11 11.87
CA ALA A 153 10.34 -10.44 11.28
C ALA A 153 10.89 -11.85 11.68
N PRO A 154 11.65 -12.52 10.81
CA PRO A 154 12.37 -13.73 11.19
C PRO A 154 13.27 -13.47 12.41
N ALA A 155 13.25 -14.36 13.41
CA ALA A 155 14.07 -14.21 14.61
C ALA A 155 15.56 -14.07 14.29
N ARG A 156 16.03 -14.88 13.32
CA ARG A 156 17.40 -14.84 12.78
C ARG A 156 17.77 -13.46 12.22
N LEU A 157 16.86 -12.81 11.51
CA LEU A 157 17.08 -11.48 10.94
C LEU A 157 17.25 -10.42 12.05
N ARG A 158 16.43 -10.49 13.10
CA ARG A 158 16.56 -9.59 14.26
C ARG A 158 17.84 -9.79 15.03
N GLU A 159 18.20 -11.05 15.27
CA GLU A 159 19.40 -11.43 16.01
C GLU A 159 20.64 -10.86 15.35
N LEU A 160 20.76 -11.00 14.02
CA LEU A 160 21.88 -10.48 13.25
C LEU A 160 21.87 -8.96 13.10
N ALA A 161 20.68 -8.36 13.08
CA ALA A 161 20.55 -6.92 13.03
C ALA A 161 20.89 -6.24 14.35
N ALA A 162 20.76 -6.93 15.49
CA ALA A 162 21.08 -6.39 16.80
C ALA A 162 22.54 -5.89 16.86
N PRO A 163 22.80 -4.75 17.52
CA PRO A 163 24.16 -4.26 17.71
C PRO A 163 24.98 -5.31 18.46
N ARG A 164 26.20 -5.60 17.98
CA ARG A 164 27.10 -6.66 18.48
C ARG A 164 27.60 -6.44 19.92
N SER A 165 27.05 -5.51 20.69
CA SER A 165 27.45 -5.22 22.07
C SER A 165 26.79 -6.14 23.12
N SER A 166 25.88 -7.05 22.73
CA SER A 166 25.21 -7.95 23.68
C SER A 166 26.02 -9.19 24.09
N SER A 167 27.20 -9.44 23.51
CA SER A 167 28.01 -10.63 23.82
C SER A 167 29.14 -10.42 24.84
N TRP A 168 29.29 -9.23 25.46
CA TRP A 168 30.30 -8.99 26.52
C TRP A 168 29.75 -9.02 27.95
N ARG A 169 28.68 -9.80 28.20
CA ARG A 169 28.22 -10.07 29.58
C ARG A 169 27.98 -11.55 29.84
N ARG A 170 28.96 -12.42 29.53
CA ARG A 170 29.14 -13.74 30.18
C ARG A 170 30.47 -14.41 29.80
N SER A 171 31.59 -13.78 30.11
CA SER A 171 32.88 -14.48 30.18
C SER A 171 33.87 -13.62 30.96
N GLY A 172 33.80 -13.78 32.28
CA GLY A 172 34.65 -13.13 33.26
C GLY A 172 34.59 -13.90 34.58
N SER A 173 34.71 -15.22 34.52
CA SER A 173 35.18 -16.02 35.65
C SER A 173 36.69 -15.86 35.73
N SER A 174 37.17 -15.06 36.66
CA SER A 174 38.51 -15.23 37.22
C SER A 174 38.47 -14.93 38.72
N SER A 175 38.37 -16.02 39.47
CA SER A 175 39.12 -16.29 40.69
C SER A 175 39.13 -15.23 41.79
N SER A 176 38.27 -15.42 42.79
CA SER A 176 38.68 -15.26 44.19
C SER A 176 37.75 -16.03 45.11
N THR A 177 38.28 -17.06 45.76
CA THR A 177 37.80 -17.60 47.04
C THR A 177 39.04 -17.92 47.87
N PRO A 178 38.96 -18.02 49.22
CA PRO A 178 37.76 -17.95 50.07
C PRO A 178 37.90 -17.04 51.31
N ARG A 179 36.78 -16.70 51.95
CA ARG A 179 36.78 -16.60 53.41
C ARG A 179 35.45 -17.11 53.98
N ILE A 180 35.62 -18.05 54.90
CA ILE A 180 34.62 -18.84 55.62
C ILE A 180 33.88 -17.93 56.62
N GLY A 181 32.55 -18.05 56.68
CA GLY A 181 31.70 -17.46 57.71
C GLY A 181 30.27 -18.01 57.59
N PRO A 182 29.59 -18.38 58.69
CA PRO A 182 28.58 -19.43 58.69
C PRO A 182 27.17 -18.98 58.29
N SER A 183 26.39 -19.98 57.89
CA SER A 183 24.97 -19.99 57.56
C SER A 183 24.05 -19.23 58.53
N PRO A 184 22.84 -18.87 58.06
CA PRO A 184 21.66 -19.51 58.64
C PRO A 184 20.62 -19.98 57.61
N THR A 185 20.25 -21.26 57.76
CA THR A 185 18.92 -21.88 57.71
C THR A 185 17.77 -21.34 56.84
N LEU A 186 17.23 -22.30 56.06
CA LEU A 186 15.81 -22.54 55.68
C LEU A 186 15.21 -21.53 54.69
N ARG A 187 14.49 -21.93 53.63
CA ARG A 187 13.43 -22.94 53.58
C ARG A 187 13.14 -23.34 52.13
N CYS A 188 12.84 -24.60 51.92
CA CYS A 188 12.33 -25.17 50.67
C CYS A 188 10.79 -25.14 50.68
N SER A 189 10.16 -24.80 49.56
CA SER A 189 8.81 -25.30 49.22
C SER A 189 8.51 -25.16 47.72
N ALA A 190 8.73 -26.29 47.07
CA ALA A 190 8.03 -26.93 45.95
C ALA A 190 6.95 -26.20 45.12
N SER A 191 7.00 -26.56 43.83
CA SER A 191 5.94 -27.17 43.01
C SER A 191 5.12 -26.33 42.01
N SER A 192 5.17 -26.83 40.76
CA SER A 192 4.11 -26.93 39.72
C SER A 192 3.60 -25.62 39.09
N SER A 193 3.36 -25.49 37.79
CA SER A 193 2.98 -26.47 36.76
C SER A 193 3.22 -25.90 35.34
N CYS A 194 3.55 -26.79 34.41
CA CYS A 194 3.43 -26.54 32.97
C CYS A 194 1.94 -26.57 32.56
N ARG A 195 1.51 -25.66 31.69
CA ARG A 195 0.36 -25.90 30.81
C ARG A 195 0.59 -25.32 29.43
N SER A 196 0.75 -26.24 28.49
CA SER A 196 0.68 -26.06 27.05
C SER A 196 -0.70 -25.57 26.60
N GLY A 197 -0.73 -24.56 25.74
CA GLY A 197 -1.92 -24.19 24.96
C GLY A 197 -1.53 -24.01 23.50
N ARG A 198 -1.67 -25.07 22.70
CA ARG A 198 -1.70 -24.97 21.23
C ARG A 198 -3.06 -24.38 20.84
N THR A 199 -3.07 -23.21 20.23
CA THR A 199 -4.20 -22.77 19.40
C THR A 199 -3.68 -22.58 17.98
N ARG A 200 -4.13 -23.46 17.08
CA ARG A 200 -3.99 -23.29 15.63
C ARG A 200 -4.89 -22.12 15.22
N SER A 201 -4.31 -20.98 14.88
CA SER A 201 -5.00 -19.93 14.13
C SER A 201 -4.77 -20.15 12.63
N PRO A 202 -5.80 -19.98 11.78
CA PRO A 202 -5.64 -20.10 10.33
C PRO A 202 -4.79 -18.93 9.78
N PRO A 203 -4.11 -19.10 8.62
CA PRO A 203 -3.24 -18.06 8.08
C PRO A 203 -4.02 -16.81 7.63
N ILE A 204 -3.45 -15.64 7.95
CA ILE A 204 -4.08 -14.30 7.99
C ILE A 204 -4.29 -13.63 6.62
N TRP A 205 -3.93 -14.25 5.50
CA TRP A 205 -3.99 -13.60 4.17
C TRP A 205 -5.40 -13.20 3.68
N ARG A 206 -6.47 -13.50 4.45
CA ARG A 206 -7.84 -13.02 4.21
C ARG A 206 -8.34 -11.93 5.18
N ARG A 207 -7.47 -11.28 5.97
CA ARG A 207 -7.90 -10.33 7.02
C ARG A 207 -7.51 -8.86 6.82
N PHE A 208 -7.34 -8.41 5.57
CA PHE A 208 -7.18 -6.99 5.28
C PHE A 208 -8.15 -6.53 4.18
N PRO A 209 -9.31 -5.96 4.55
CA PRO A 209 -10.02 -5.04 3.66
C PRO A 209 -9.27 -3.71 3.65
N THR A 210 -8.78 -3.31 2.48
CA THR A 210 -8.46 -1.93 2.05
C THR A 210 -7.80 -1.03 3.10
N TRP A 211 -6.48 -1.14 3.26
CA TRP A 211 -5.67 0.00 3.72
C TRP A 211 -4.99 0.62 2.50
N ARG A 212 -5.70 1.59 1.90
CA ARG A 212 -5.10 2.62 1.06
C ARG A 212 -4.19 3.42 1.98
N TRP A 213 -2.87 3.32 1.81
CA TRP A 213 -1.91 4.08 2.60
C TRP A 213 -1.97 5.54 2.14
N SER A 214 -2.89 6.31 2.73
CA SER A 214 -3.04 7.74 2.47
C SER A 214 -1.83 8.48 3.06
N SER A 215 -0.86 8.79 2.21
CA SER A 215 0.12 9.84 2.47
C SER A 215 -0.56 11.20 2.32
N SER A 216 -1.09 11.73 3.42
CA SER A 216 -1.51 13.13 3.50
C SER A 216 -1.12 13.69 4.86
N THR A 217 0.13 14.16 4.95
CA THR A 217 0.57 15.07 6.01
C THR A 217 0.88 16.42 5.38
N SER A 218 -0.17 17.16 5.00
CA SER A 218 -0.06 18.60 4.83
C SER A 218 -0.11 19.23 6.22
N GLY A 219 1.02 19.75 6.69
CA GLY A 219 1.15 20.42 7.97
C GLY A 219 0.27 21.66 8.05
N SER A 220 -0.36 21.86 9.21
CA SER A 220 -0.86 23.17 9.65
C SER A 220 -0.92 23.12 11.18
N SER A 221 0.05 23.78 11.81
CA SER A 221 0.07 24.02 13.26
C SER A 221 -0.97 25.09 13.66
N PRO A 222 -1.42 25.09 14.92
CA PRO A 222 -2.63 25.79 15.35
C PRO A 222 -2.33 27.18 15.92
N SER A 223 -3.13 28.19 15.58
CA SER A 223 -3.14 29.45 16.32
C SER A 223 -4.56 29.92 16.65
N ARG A 224 -4.86 29.77 17.94
CA ARG A 224 -5.82 30.45 18.83
C ARG A 224 -6.71 31.56 18.23
N ARG A 225 -8.01 31.36 18.45
CA ARG A 225 -9.10 32.36 18.57
C ARG A 225 -8.78 33.43 19.64
N PRO A 226 -9.37 34.64 19.58
CA PRO A 226 -10.74 34.80 20.10
C PRO A 226 -11.65 35.78 19.35
N ALA A 227 -12.94 35.64 19.68
CA ALA A 227 -14.07 36.41 19.20
C ALA A 227 -14.02 37.89 19.62
N ARG A 228 -14.54 38.77 18.77
CA ARG A 228 -15.24 39.99 19.20
C ARG A 228 -16.37 40.32 18.22
N ARG A 229 -17.57 40.46 18.81
CA ARG A 229 -18.75 41.10 18.24
C ARG A 229 -18.46 42.58 17.98
N THR A 230 -19.00 43.13 16.91
CA THR A 230 -19.67 44.45 16.87
C THR A 230 -20.48 44.57 15.58
N SER A 231 -21.77 44.81 15.76
CA SER A 231 -22.74 45.40 14.83
C SER A 231 -22.24 46.69 14.20
N PHE A 232 -22.63 47.00 12.94
CA PHE A 232 -23.50 48.15 12.59
C PHE A 232 -23.68 48.30 11.05
N SER A 233 -24.96 48.36 10.65
CA SER A 233 -25.60 49.19 9.60
C SER A 233 -25.23 49.13 8.10
N SER A 234 -26.24 48.75 7.30
CA SER A 234 -26.52 49.20 5.92
C SER A 234 -26.96 50.68 5.90
N PRO A 235 -27.00 51.38 4.74
CA PRO A 235 -28.20 51.35 3.89
C PRO A 235 -28.00 51.63 2.36
N GLY A 236 -29.06 51.41 1.58
CA GLY A 236 -29.36 52.09 0.29
C GLY A 236 -29.35 51.19 -0.96
N SER A 237 -30.48 50.60 -1.38
CA SER A 237 -31.48 51.14 -2.34
C SER A 237 -30.97 51.19 -3.79
N THR A 238 -31.51 50.46 -4.78
CA THR A 238 -32.86 50.52 -5.38
C THR A 238 -33.03 49.34 -6.37
N ARG A 239 -34.14 48.58 -6.35
CA ARG A 239 -35.30 48.60 -7.29
C ARG A 239 -34.87 48.64 -8.78
N THR A 240 -35.26 47.73 -9.68
CA THR A 240 -36.65 47.50 -10.17
C THR A 240 -36.64 46.45 -11.31
N THR A 241 -37.71 45.64 -11.39
CA THR A 241 -38.34 44.98 -12.57
C THR A 241 -37.67 43.85 -13.38
N ARG A 242 -38.22 42.63 -13.20
CA ARG A 242 -38.64 41.68 -14.25
C ARG A 242 -39.88 42.27 -15.00
N PRO A 243 -40.33 41.84 -16.20
CA PRO A 243 -40.69 40.43 -16.48
C PRO A 243 -40.61 39.89 -17.94
N SER A 244 -40.58 38.56 -18.03
CA SER A 244 -41.34 37.65 -18.91
C SER A 244 -41.50 37.88 -20.42
N SER A 245 -41.03 36.90 -21.20
CA SER A 245 -41.74 36.31 -22.37
C SER A 245 -41.00 35.00 -22.74
N ARG A 246 -41.57 33.94 -23.34
CA ARG A 246 -42.92 33.46 -23.63
C ARG A 246 -42.75 31.97 -23.95
N ARG A 247 -43.67 31.12 -23.47
CA ARG A 247 -43.84 29.73 -23.91
C ARG A 247 -44.22 29.68 -25.40
N ALA A 248 -43.74 28.68 -26.13
CA ALA A 248 -44.32 28.20 -27.38
C ALA A 248 -44.61 26.68 -27.27
N PRO A 249 -45.70 26.17 -27.87
CA PRO A 249 -46.20 24.81 -27.60
C PRO A 249 -45.79 23.76 -28.64
N HIS A 250 -45.98 22.50 -28.24
CA HIS A 250 -45.92 21.27 -29.04
C HIS A 250 -46.85 21.27 -30.25
N SER A 251 -46.44 20.64 -31.36
CA SER A 251 -47.12 19.46 -31.97
C SER A 251 -46.45 19.01 -33.29
N ARG A 252 -46.30 17.69 -33.44
CA ARG A 252 -45.95 16.95 -34.66
C ARG A 252 -47.18 16.85 -35.59
N PRO A 253 -46.99 16.49 -36.88
CA PRO A 253 -47.51 15.17 -37.26
C PRO A 253 -46.62 14.37 -38.22
N SER A 254 -47.09 13.14 -38.44
CA SER A 254 -46.47 11.93 -38.94
C SER A 254 -46.42 11.76 -40.47
N SER A 255 -45.42 10.98 -40.91
CA SER A 255 -45.40 10.01 -42.02
C SER A 255 -45.43 10.45 -43.50
N PRO A 256 -44.46 10.00 -44.33
CA PRO A 256 -44.66 9.77 -45.76
C PRO A 256 -45.09 8.32 -46.05
N ARG A 257 -45.99 8.17 -47.02
CA ARG A 257 -46.56 6.92 -47.52
C ARG A 257 -45.63 6.29 -48.58
N ARG A 258 -45.62 4.96 -48.61
CA ARG A 258 -44.88 4.03 -49.49
C ARG A 258 -45.10 4.25 -51.00
N ALA A 259 -44.01 4.00 -51.73
CA ALA A 259 -43.86 3.18 -52.95
C ALA A 259 -45.04 2.98 -53.91
N ALA A 260 -44.80 3.38 -55.17
CA ALA A 260 -44.99 2.58 -56.38
C ALA A 260 -43.93 3.00 -57.39
#